data_AF-A0A017SXH0-F1
#
_entry.id   AF-A0A017SXH0-F1
#
_cell.length_a   1.000
_cell.length_b   1.000
_cell.length_c   1.000
_cell.angle_alpha   90.00
_cell.angle_beta   90.00
_cell.angle_gamma   90.00
#
_symmetry.space_group_name_H-M   'P 1'
#
loop_
_entity.id
_entity.type
_entity.pdbx_description
1 polymer ?
#
loop_
_entity_poly.entity_id
_entity_poly.type
_entity_poly.pdbx_seq_one_letter_code
_entity_poly.pdbx_strand_id
1 'polypeptide(L)'
;MFGLLRAPATPAALEAYAHAVGRPLPEALLEAYRAHDGVTGEALTMFGANRAPRGVTWARFMTWLPAVEAPRQYRMMRDLGVGWDAGWLVLGEDGGGNVLIVDAGSAEVLAWDHETGEASHVAPDLRTWMAWLADDMEAGLVVTDEDEGEEALLLLDAPPKAPPPAPEVSAERTAQVLLDVLAERQFIAMEPEVDPAPLVKKLVKALSVRAEEQRREQVIALLESEDAVAEVFADDEELGVVIDEFG
;
A
#
# COMPACT_ATOMS: atom_id res chain seq x y z
N MET A 1 -12.12 -21.87 11.06
CA MET A 1 -12.05 -20.43 10.69
C MET A 1 -12.58 -19.48 11.78
N PHE A 2 -13.65 -19.80 12.53
CA PHE A 2 -14.21 -18.89 13.58
C PHE A 2 -13.71 -19.13 15.02
N GLY A 3 -12.76 -20.04 15.26
CA GLY A 3 -12.33 -20.42 16.61
C GLY A 3 -11.38 -19.43 17.30
N LEU A 4 -10.65 -18.63 16.51
CA LEU A 4 -9.56 -17.77 17.01
C LEU A 4 -10.01 -16.34 17.31
N LEU A 5 -11.00 -15.82 16.59
CA LEU A 5 -11.51 -14.46 16.81
C LEU A 5 -12.35 -14.42 18.08
N ARG A 6 -12.06 -13.46 18.94
CA ARG A 6 -12.83 -13.25 20.17
C ARG A 6 -14.20 -12.66 19.85
N ALA A 7 -15.13 -12.87 20.79
CA ALA A 7 -16.38 -12.14 20.81
C ALA A 7 -16.12 -10.62 20.85
N PRO A 8 -17.09 -9.79 20.44
CA PRO A 8 -16.99 -8.33 20.51
C PRO A 8 -16.44 -7.81 21.85
N ALA A 9 -15.62 -6.75 21.78
CA ALA A 9 -15.08 -6.09 22.95
C ALA A 9 -16.20 -5.47 23.79
N THR A 10 -16.08 -5.59 25.11
CA THR A 10 -17.04 -4.96 26.02
C THR A 10 -16.85 -3.44 26.02
N PRO A 11 -17.92 -2.64 26.24
CA PRO A 11 -17.79 -1.19 26.40
C PRO A 11 -16.75 -0.79 27.46
N ALA A 12 -16.70 -1.51 28.58
CA ALA A 12 -15.75 -1.26 29.65
C ALA A 12 -14.29 -1.45 29.22
N ALA A 13 -13.99 -2.43 28.37
CA ALA A 13 -12.65 -2.65 27.84
C ALA A 13 -12.21 -1.49 26.93
N LEU A 14 -13.11 -1.02 26.06
CA LEU A 14 -12.85 0.10 25.16
C LEU A 14 -12.71 1.43 25.92
N GLU A 15 -13.52 1.65 26.95
CA GLU A 15 -13.38 2.80 27.85
C GLU A 15 -12.06 2.76 28.61
N ALA A 16 -11.66 1.59 29.13
CA ALA A 16 -10.37 1.42 29.80
C ALA A 16 -9.20 1.68 28.84
N TYR A 17 -9.32 1.28 27.58
CA TYR A 17 -8.31 1.55 26.58
C TYR A 17 -8.22 3.04 26.23
N ALA A 18 -9.34 3.69 25.93
CA ALA A 18 -9.39 5.14 25.71
C ALA A 18 -8.80 5.91 26.91
N HIS A 19 -9.13 5.50 28.14
CA HIS A 19 -8.62 6.09 29.36
C HIS A 19 -7.10 5.91 29.50
N ALA A 20 -6.57 4.72 29.18
CA ALA A 20 -5.15 4.44 29.29
C ALA A 20 -4.28 5.25 28.32
N VAL A 21 -4.79 5.52 27.11
CA VAL A 21 -4.11 6.37 26.12
C VAL A 21 -4.42 7.86 26.32
N GLY A 22 -5.41 8.18 27.17
CA GLY A 22 -5.80 9.55 27.50
C GLY A 22 -6.49 10.28 26.34
N ARG A 23 -7.07 9.55 25.39
CA ARG A 23 -7.75 10.09 24.21
C ARG A 23 -8.87 9.17 23.70
N PRO A 24 -9.84 9.68 22.94
CA PRO A 24 -10.83 8.84 22.27
C PRO A 24 -10.17 7.89 21.27
N LEU A 25 -10.73 6.68 21.16
CA LEU A 25 -10.34 5.73 20.11
C LEU A 25 -11.02 6.15 18.78
N PRO A 26 -10.32 6.09 17.64
CA PRO A 26 -10.90 6.33 16.32
C PRO A 26 -12.08 5.39 16.02
N GLU A 27 -13.07 5.86 15.25
CA GLU A 27 -14.27 5.07 14.98
C GLU A 27 -13.96 3.75 14.26
N ALA A 28 -13.01 3.73 13.33
CA ALA A 28 -12.61 2.49 12.66
C ALA A 28 -12.06 1.45 13.64
N LEU A 29 -11.32 1.88 14.67
CA LEU A 29 -10.81 0.99 15.71
C LEU A 29 -11.93 0.47 16.61
N LEU A 30 -12.87 1.34 16.96
CA LEU A 30 -14.06 0.95 17.72
C LEU A 30 -14.92 -0.05 16.94
N GLU A 31 -15.13 0.15 15.64
CA GLU A 31 -15.85 -0.78 14.80
C GLU A 31 -15.16 -2.15 14.71
N ALA A 32 -13.84 -2.18 14.53
CA ALA A 32 -13.07 -3.41 14.52
C ALA A 32 -13.27 -4.19 15.84
N TYR A 33 -13.12 -3.52 16.98
CA TYR A 33 -13.29 -4.17 18.29
C TYR A 33 -14.74 -4.55 18.62
N ARG A 34 -15.72 -3.80 18.11
CA ARG A 34 -17.15 -4.16 18.23
C ARG A 34 -17.52 -5.37 17.36
N ALA A 35 -16.73 -5.67 16.33
CA ALA A 35 -16.84 -6.92 15.60
C ALA A 35 -16.14 -8.06 16.36
N HIS A 36 -14.86 -7.86 16.74
CA HIS A 36 -14.03 -8.88 17.39
C HIS A 36 -13.02 -8.26 18.37
N ASP A 37 -12.93 -8.80 19.59
CA ASP A 37 -11.95 -8.36 20.61
C ASP A 37 -10.55 -8.97 20.40
N GLY A 38 -10.00 -8.82 19.20
CA GLY A 38 -8.74 -9.46 18.83
C GLY A 38 -8.84 -10.99 18.72
N VAL A 39 -7.72 -11.67 18.93
CA VAL A 39 -7.65 -13.14 18.88
C VAL A 39 -7.41 -13.78 20.24
N THR A 40 -7.73 -15.07 20.37
CA THR A 40 -7.36 -15.90 21.52
C THR A 40 -5.98 -16.52 21.34
N GLY A 41 -5.14 -16.46 22.38
CA GLY A 41 -3.82 -17.08 22.39
C GLY A 41 -2.78 -16.29 21.59
N GLU A 42 -1.61 -16.90 21.36
CA GLU A 42 -0.52 -16.35 20.55
C GLU A 42 -0.72 -16.67 19.06
N ALA A 43 -1.97 -16.59 18.59
CA ALA A 43 -2.28 -16.89 17.20
C ALA A 43 -1.89 -15.70 16.31
N LEU A 44 -0.93 -15.92 15.41
CA LEU A 44 -0.56 -14.93 14.40
C LEU A 44 -1.80 -14.54 13.60
N THR A 45 -2.21 -13.27 13.71
CA THR A 45 -3.31 -12.74 12.92
C THR A 45 -2.74 -12.18 11.63
N MET A 46 -3.26 -12.64 10.50
CA MET A 46 -2.91 -12.00 9.25
C MET A 46 -3.69 -10.72 9.09
N PHE A 47 -3.00 -9.59 8.96
CA PHE A 47 -3.61 -8.32 8.57
C PHE A 47 -3.12 -7.88 7.18
N GLY A 48 -4.05 -7.36 6.36
CA GLY A 48 -3.81 -6.68 5.07
C GLY A 48 -2.81 -7.35 4.10
N ALA A 49 -2.83 -8.67 4.04
CA ALA A 49 -1.67 -9.48 3.64
C ALA A 49 -1.56 -9.76 2.14
N ASN A 50 -1.04 -8.76 1.42
CA ASN A 50 -0.14 -8.86 0.24
C ASN A 50 0.37 -7.45 -0.13
N ARG A 51 -0.35 -6.41 0.33
CA ARG A 51 -0.13 -5.01 -0.02
C ARG A 51 0.72 -4.24 0.99
N ALA A 52 1.23 -4.91 2.04
CA ALA A 52 2.18 -4.32 2.98
C ALA A 52 3.46 -3.86 2.24
N PRO A 53 4.05 -2.71 2.60
CA PRO A 53 5.31 -2.27 2.01
C PRO A 53 6.44 -3.29 2.21
N ARG A 54 7.34 -3.41 1.22
CA ARG A 54 8.43 -4.42 1.22
C ARG A 54 9.34 -4.38 2.46
N GLY A 55 9.50 -3.21 3.10
CA GLY A 55 10.33 -3.05 4.31
C GLY A 55 9.64 -3.46 5.61
N VAL A 56 8.32 -3.67 5.60
CA VAL A 56 7.52 -3.99 6.80
C VAL A 56 6.60 -5.18 6.57
N THR A 57 7.05 -6.15 5.77
CA THR A 57 6.28 -7.37 5.51
C THR A 57 6.02 -8.19 6.77
N TRP A 58 6.76 -7.97 7.85
CA TRP A 58 6.50 -8.58 9.16
C TRP A 58 5.20 -8.08 9.81
N ALA A 59 4.73 -6.87 9.47
CA ALA A 59 3.48 -6.32 10.00
C ALA A 59 2.23 -7.14 9.62
N ARG A 60 2.36 -8.01 8.60
CA ARG A 60 1.30 -8.96 8.21
C ARG A 60 1.15 -10.13 9.19
N PHE A 61 2.12 -10.36 10.08
CA PHE A 61 2.12 -11.48 11.02
C PHE A 61 1.96 -10.98 12.47
N MET A 62 1.10 -9.98 12.66
CA MET A 62 0.86 -9.38 13.97
C MET A 62 -0.29 -10.07 14.66
N THR A 63 -0.13 -10.44 15.92
CA THR A 63 -1.24 -10.89 16.76
C THR A 63 -2.15 -9.71 17.04
N TRP A 64 -3.44 -9.82 16.68
CA TRP A 64 -4.44 -8.80 17.05
C TRP A 64 -4.69 -8.84 18.55
N LEU A 65 -4.21 -7.81 19.26
CA LEU A 65 -4.37 -7.73 20.70
C LEU A 65 -5.83 -7.50 21.09
N PRO A 66 -6.31 -8.18 22.15
CA PRO A 66 -7.54 -7.80 22.83
C PRO A 66 -7.48 -6.37 23.36
N ALA A 67 -8.62 -5.67 23.41
CA ALA A 67 -8.71 -4.29 23.89
C ALA A 67 -8.28 -4.14 25.36
N VAL A 68 -8.29 -5.22 26.14
CA VAL A 68 -7.78 -5.25 27.52
C VAL A 68 -6.26 -5.35 27.61
N GLU A 69 -5.59 -5.84 26.56
CA GLU A 69 -4.15 -6.04 26.48
C GLU A 69 -3.42 -4.91 25.76
N ALA A 70 -4.03 -4.34 24.71
CA ALA A 70 -3.52 -3.17 24.00
C ALA A 70 -3.07 -2.00 24.92
N PRO A 71 -3.76 -1.66 26.03
CA PRO A 71 -3.33 -0.63 26.97
C PRO A 71 -2.03 -0.98 27.71
N ARG A 72 -1.82 -2.26 28.02
CA ARG A 72 -0.59 -2.75 28.66
C ARG A 72 0.57 -2.57 27.70
N GLN A 73 0.38 -2.99 26.45
CA GLN A 73 1.40 -2.89 25.42
C GLN A 73 1.74 -1.44 25.09
N TYR A 74 0.73 -0.57 24.93
CA TYR A 74 0.92 0.87 24.76
C TYR A 74 1.81 1.48 25.85
N ARG A 75 1.55 1.17 27.14
CA ARG A 75 2.37 1.69 28.24
C ARG A 75 3.81 1.19 28.15
N MET A 76 4.00 -0.09 27.85
CA MET A 76 5.33 -0.68 27.71
C MET A 76 6.13 0.01 26.60
N MET A 77 5.53 0.20 25.43
CA MET A 77 6.18 0.88 24.29
C MET A 77 6.49 2.35 24.59
N ARG A 78 5.54 3.07 25.18
CA ARG A 78 5.75 4.46 25.60
C ARG A 78 6.92 4.59 26.59
N ASP A 79 7.05 3.65 27.52
CA ASP A 79 8.08 3.67 28.56
C ASP A 79 9.48 3.29 28.01
N LEU A 80 9.58 2.64 26.84
CA LEU A 80 10.85 2.39 26.13
C LEU A 80 11.47 3.69 25.58
N GLY A 81 10.65 4.71 25.30
CA GLY A 81 11.10 6.10 25.14
C GLY A 81 11.82 6.46 23.82
N VAL A 82 11.87 5.58 22.82
CA VAL A 82 12.50 5.85 21.51
C VAL A 82 11.43 6.03 20.45
N GLY A 83 11.38 7.22 19.83
CA GLY A 83 10.56 7.47 18.63
C GLY A 83 9.04 7.37 18.79
N TRP A 84 8.53 7.20 20.01
CA TRP A 84 7.12 6.91 20.29
C TRP A 84 6.26 8.18 20.41
N ASP A 85 5.15 8.24 19.67
CA ASP A 85 4.15 9.29 19.84
C ASP A 85 3.03 8.88 20.82
N ALA A 86 2.58 9.83 21.65
CA ALA A 86 1.51 9.59 22.63
C ALA A 86 0.13 9.33 21.98
N GLY A 87 -0.01 9.51 20.67
CA GLY A 87 -1.19 9.24 19.86
C GLY A 87 -1.20 7.90 19.18
N TRP A 88 -0.17 7.09 19.35
CA TRP A 88 -0.07 5.78 18.75
C TRP A 88 -0.82 4.74 19.56
N LEU A 89 -1.90 4.22 18.98
CA LEU A 89 -2.77 3.22 19.58
C LEU A 89 -2.31 1.84 19.13
N VAL A 90 -1.79 1.02 20.04
CA VAL A 90 -1.35 -0.34 19.71
C VAL A 90 -2.53 -1.23 19.35
N LEU A 91 -2.52 -1.79 18.14
CA LEU A 91 -3.52 -2.74 17.64
C LEU A 91 -3.02 -4.19 17.70
N GLY A 92 -1.73 -4.43 17.44
CA GLY A 92 -1.18 -5.78 17.39
C GLY A 92 0.31 -5.84 17.72
N GLU A 93 0.80 -7.04 17.97
CA GLU A 93 2.20 -7.31 18.31
C GLU A 93 2.70 -8.65 17.76
N ASP A 94 4.01 -8.80 17.59
CA ASP A 94 4.65 -10.05 17.16
C ASP A 94 5.30 -10.84 18.31
N GLY A 95 5.16 -10.36 19.56
CA GLY A 95 5.84 -10.93 20.74
C GLY A 95 7.35 -10.66 20.80
N GLY A 96 7.96 -10.16 19.72
CA GLY A 96 9.35 -9.72 19.63
C GLY A 96 9.57 -8.25 20.00
N GLY A 97 8.50 -7.51 20.26
CA GLY A 97 8.53 -6.10 20.65
C GLY A 97 8.08 -5.15 19.56
N ASN A 98 7.89 -5.63 18.32
CA ASN A 98 7.34 -4.82 17.25
C ASN A 98 5.83 -4.72 17.39
N VAL A 99 5.26 -3.59 16.97
CA VAL A 99 3.82 -3.34 17.13
C VAL A 99 3.20 -2.72 15.90
N LEU A 100 1.96 -3.12 15.64
CA LEU A 100 1.07 -2.47 14.70
C LEU A 100 0.30 -1.38 15.44
N ILE A 101 0.24 -0.19 14.85
CA ILE A 101 -0.28 1.03 15.46
C ILE A 101 -1.38 1.61 14.58
N VAL A 102 -2.38 2.20 15.23
CA VAL A 102 -3.30 3.15 14.60
C VAL A 102 -3.02 4.54 15.19
N ASP A 103 -2.68 5.50 14.34
CA ASP A 103 -2.47 6.88 14.77
C ASP A 103 -3.81 7.54 15.08
N ALA A 104 -4.00 8.03 16.31
CA ALA A 104 -5.27 8.64 16.71
C ALA A 104 -5.56 10.00 16.03
N GLY A 105 -4.54 10.69 15.52
CA GLY A 105 -4.63 11.97 14.85
C GLY A 105 -4.87 11.84 13.35
N SER A 106 -4.12 10.97 12.66
CA SER A 106 -4.25 10.77 11.20
C SER A 106 -5.15 9.58 10.81
N ALA A 107 -5.44 8.67 11.75
CA ALA A 107 -6.10 7.38 11.51
C ALA A 107 -5.29 6.37 10.69
N GLU A 108 -4.05 6.71 10.31
CA GLU A 108 -3.16 5.85 9.55
C GLU A 108 -2.75 4.61 10.35
N VAL A 109 -2.45 3.54 9.63
CA VAL A 109 -1.87 2.33 10.20
C VAL A 109 -0.37 2.38 10.01
N LEU A 110 0.36 2.24 11.11
CA LEU A 110 1.82 2.26 11.14
C LEU A 110 2.36 0.95 11.72
N ALA A 111 3.58 0.58 11.32
CA ALA A 111 4.33 -0.51 11.89
C ALA A 111 5.57 0.08 12.58
N TRP A 112 5.68 -0.11 13.90
CA TRP A 112 6.82 0.37 14.68
C TRP A 112 7.76 -0.77 15.03
N ASP A 113 9.02 -0.56 14.69
CA ASP A 113 10.11 -1.51 14.89
C ASP A 113 10.88 -1.14 16.17
N HIS A 114 10.94 -2.08 17.10
CA HIS A 114 11.58 -1.83 18.40
C HIS A 114 13.11 -1.79 18.32
N GLU A 115 13.72 -2.40 17.30
CA GLU A 115 15.17 -2.41 17.12
C GLU A 115 15.66 -1.06 16.61
N THR A 116 14.91 -0.45 15.70
CA THR A 116 15.26 0.83 15.06
C THR A 116 14.60 2.03 15.73
N GLY A 117 13.47 1.83 16.40
CA GLY A 117 12.63 2.89 16.96
C GLY A 117 11.87 3.69 15.90
N GLU A 118 11.82 3.22 14.65
CA GLU A 118 11.17 3.88 13.53
C GLU A 118 9.74 3.37 13.33
N ALA A 119 8.84 4.28 12.95
CA ALA A 119 7.50 3.94 12.50
C ALA A 119 7.41 4.08 10.98
N SER A 120 6.96 3.02 10.31
CA SER A 120 6.73 2.99 8.87
C SER A 120 5.24 2.98 8.56
N HIS A 121 4.83 3.75 7.57
CA HIS A 121 3.44 3.77 7.11
C HIS A 121 3.06 2.45 6.42
N VAL A 122 1.95 1.84 6.83
CA VAL A 122 1.44 0.57 6.30
C VAL A 122 0.21 0.80 5.42
N ALA A 123 -0.76 1.57 5.91
CA ALA A 123 -2.01 1.82 5.21
C ALA A 123 -2.60 3.19 5.60
N PRO A 124 -3.35 3.84 4.70
CA PRO A 124 -3.91 5.17 4.96
C PRO A 124 -4.93 5.17 6.09
N ASP A 125 -5.61 4.04 6.35
CA ASP A 125 -6.54 3.88 7.45
C ASP A 125 -6.80 2.40 7.78
N LEU A 126 -7.36 2.15 8.96
CA LEU A 126 -7.66 0.80 9.45
C LEU A 126 -8.71 0.05 8.61
N ARG A 127 -9.70 0.73 8.02
CA ARG A 127 -10.71 0.06 7.19
C ARG A 127 -10.06 -0.45 5.91
N THR A 128 -9.23 0.37 5.29
CA THR A 128 -8.44 -0.01 4.11
C THR A 128 -7.55 -1.21 4.41
N TRP A 129 -6.85 -1.18 5.55
CA TRP A 129 -5.99 -2.28 5.98
C TRP A 129 -6.75 -3.61 6.20
N MET A 130 -7.91 -3.55 6.85
CA MET A 130 -8.78 -4.71 7.08
C MET A 130 -9.43 -5.22 5.79
N ALA A 131 -9.82 -4.32 4.88
CA ALA A 131 -10.39 -4.68 3.58
C ALA A 131 -9.40 -5.45 2.72
N TRP A 132 -8.10 -5.13 2.78
CA TRP A 132 -7.08 -5.88 2.05
C TRP A 132 -7.02 -7.35 2.47
N LEU A 133 -7.14 -7.64 3.77
CA LEU A 133 -7.20 -9.02 4.23
C LEU A 133 -8.41 -9.75 3.64
N ALA A 134 -9.57 -9.11 3.63
CA ALA A 134 -10.77 -9.69 3.03
C ALA A 134 -10.58 -9.99 1.55
N ASP A 135 -10.01 -9.05 0.78
CA ASP A 135 -9.66 -9.26 -0.63
C ASP A 135 -8.72 -10.45 -0.82
N ASP A 136 -7.68 -10.58 0.03
CA ASP A 136 -6.69 -11.64 -0.08
C ASP A 136 -7.29 -13.02 0.27
N MET A 137 -8.21 -13.07 1.24
CA MET A 137 -9.00 -14.25 1.56
C MET A 137 -9.95 -14.64 0.40
N GLU A 138 -10.70 -13.68 -0.15
CA GLU A 138 -11.57 -13.89 -1.31
C GLU A 138 -10.76 -14.35 -2.54
N ALA A 139 -9.52 -13.86 -2.65
CA ALA A 139 -8.62 -14.24 -3.71
C ALA A 139 -8.02 -15.65 -3.56
N GLY A 140 -8.19 -16.31 -2.41
CA GLY A 140 -7.63 -17.62 -2.10
C GLY A 140 -6.12 -17.57 -1.83
N LEU A 141 -5.59 -16.41 -1.42
CA LEU A 141 -4.16 -16.23 -1.11
C LEU A 141 -3.83 -16.62 0.34
N VAL A 142 -4.85 -16.70 1.18
CA VAL A 142 -4.75 -17.08 2.59
C VAL A 142 -5.20 -18.53 2.75
N VAL A 143 -4.34 -19.36 3.33
CA VAL A 143 -4.67 -20.75 3.70
C VAL A 143 -4.46 -20.98 5.18
N THR A 144 -5.17 -21.95 5.74
CA THR A 144 -4.88 -22.50 7.05
C THR A 144 -3.83 -23.58 6.91
N ASP A 145 -2.73 -23.48 7.66
CA ASP A 145 -1.84 -24.62 7.85
C ASP A 145 -2.45 -25.53 8.91
N GLU A 146 -2.79 -26.76 8.53
CA GLU A 146 -3.33 -27.77 9.45
C GLU A 146 -2.22 -28.70 9.99
N ASP A 147 -1.00 -28.63 9.42
CA ASP A 147 0.09 -29.58 9.70
C ASP A 147 0.96 -29.18 10.91
N GLU A 148 0.95 -27.91 11.34
CA GLU A 148 1.73 -27.43 12.51
C GLU A 148 1.01 -27.45 13.87
N GLY A 149 -0.22 -27.96 13.95
CA GLY A 149 -0.95 -28.10 15.24
C GLY A 149 -1.34 -26.78 15.92
N GLU A 150 -0.88 -25.65 15.40
CA GLU A 150 -1.37 -24.30 15.64
C GLU A 150 -2.19 -23.90 14.41
N GLU A 151 -3.45 -23.48 14.60
CA GLU A 151 -4.28 -22.93 13.51
C GLU A 151 -3.68 -21.59 13.04
N ALA A 152 -2.54 -21.63 12.34
CA ALA A 152 -1.86 -20.47 11.80
C ALA A 152 -2.38 -20.18 10.39
N LEU A 153 -2.68 -18.91 10.12
CA LEU A 153 -2.99 -18.45 8.78
C LEU A 153 -1.65 -18.21 8.05
N LEU A 154 -1.41 -18.96 6.99
CA LEU A 154 -0.29 -18.74 6.09
C LEU A 154 -0.75 -17.94 4.88
N LEU A 155 -0.01 -16.87 4.57
CA LEU A 155 -0.07 -16.27 3.24
C LEU A 155 0.70 -17.20 2.32
N LEU A 156 0.03 -17.80 1.34
CA LEU A 156 0.75 -18.51 0.30
C LEU A 156 1.67 -17.50 -0.40
N ASP A 157 2.94 -17.89 -0.61
CA ASP A 157 3.76 -17.35 -1.69
C ASP A 157 3.12 -17.80 -3.02
N ALA A 158 1.88 -17.39 -3.28
CA ALA A 158 1.29 -17.55 -4.57
C ALA A 158 2.16 -16.74 -5.55
N PRO A 159 2.58 -17.30 -6.71
CA PRO A 159 3.05 -16.45 -7.78
C PRO A 159 1.96 -15.40 -7.97
N PRO A 160 2.32 -14.10 -7.99
CA PRO A 160 1.37 -13.02 -7.80
C PRO A 160 0.15 -13.30 -8.65
N LYS A 161 -1.00 -13.50 -8.01
CA LYS A 161 -2.28 -13.51 -8.73
C LYS A 161 -2.25 -12.22 -9.53
N ALA A 162 -2.27 -12.34 -10.86
CA ALA A 162 -2.08 -11.21 -11.75
C ALA A 162 -2.91 -10.05 -11.18
N PRO A 163 -2.30 -8.87 -10.94
CA PRO A 163 -3.01 -7.76 -10.33
C PRO A 163 -4.36 -7.60 -11.04
N PRO A 164 -5.44 -7.21 -10.33
CA PRO A 164 -6.70 -6.90 -10.99
C PRO A 164 -6.33 -6.06 -12.22
N PRO A 165 -6.81 -6.43 -13.43
CA PRO A 165 -6.25 -5.89 -14.67
C PRO A 165 -6.10 -4.40 -14.47
N ALA A 166 -4.86 -3.92 -14.52
CA ALA A 166 -4.57 -2.51 -14.36
C ALA A 166 -5.61 -1.79 -15.21
N PRO A 167 -6.36 -0.82 -14.65
CA PRO A 167 -7.48 -0.20 -15.37
C PRO A 167 -6.98 0.08 -16.76
N GLU A 168 -7.56 -0.58 -17.79
CA GLU A 168 -6.89 -0.79 -19.09
C GLU A 168 -6.04 0.43 -19.38
N VAL A 169 -4.71 0.29 -19.27
CA VAL A 169 -3.83 1.38 -19.70
C VAL A 169 -4.02 1.37 -21.19
N SER A 170 -5.01 2.12 -21.67
CA SER A 170 -5.28 2.24 -23.08
C SER A 170 -3.99 2.71 -23.71
N ALA A 171 -3.68 2.24 -24.91
CA ALA A 171 -2.48 2.69 -25.61
C ALA A 171 -2.45 4.25 -25.66
N GLU A 172 -3.62 4.87 -25.75
CA GLU A 172 -3.80 6.33 -25.66
C GLU A 172 -3.33 6.91 -24.32
N ARG A 173 -3.62 6.26 -23.19
CA ARG A 173 -3.12 6.67 -21.87
C ARG A 173 -1.59 6.56 -21.79
N THR A 174 -1.01 5.48 -22.30
CA THR A 174 0.46 5.32 -22.34
C THR A 174 1.11 6.43 -23.18
N ALA A 175 0.56 6.71 -24.36
CA ALA A 175 1.04 7.77 -25.23
C ALA A 175 0.89 9.17 -24.61
N GLN A 176 -0.20 9.42 -23.87
CA GLN A 176 -0.39 10.67 -23.14
C GLN A 176 0.64 10.83 -22.03
N VAL A 177 0.88 9.79 -21.22
CA VAL A 177 1.87 9.86 -20.14
C VAL A 177 3.29 10.08 -20.68
N LEU A 178 3.65 9.48 -21.82
CA LEU A 178 4.93 9.76 -22.47
C LEU A 178 5.07 11.26 -22.79
N LEU A 179 4.05 11.88 -23.40
CA LEU A 179 4.07 13.31 -23.70
C LEU A 179 4.18 14.16 -22.44
N ASP A 180 3.42 13.82 -21.40
CA ASP A 180 3.44 14.54 -20.13
C ASP A 180 4.84 14.46 -19.50
N VAL A 181 5.48 13.29 -19.48
CA VAL A 181 6.84 13.10 -18.95
C VAL A 181 7.87 13.88 -19.76
N LEU A 182 7.79 13.88 -21.09
CA LEU A 182 8.71 14.64 -21.94
C LEU A 182 8.55 16.15 -21.70
N ALA A 183 7.32 16.64 -21.54
CA ALA A 183 7.06 18.05 -21.25
C ALA A 183 7.50 18.45 -19.82
N GLU A 184 7.21 17.61 -18.81
CA GLU A 184 7.62 17.83 -17.42
C GLU A 184 9.15 17.84 -17.26
N ARG A 185 9.85 16.96 -17.99
CA ARG A 185 11.32 16.92 -18.05
C ARG A 185 11.92 18.01 -18.94
N GLN A 186 11.09 18.85 -19.56
CA GLN A 186 11.50 19.91 -20.50
C GLN A 186 12.27 19.38 -21.72
N PHE A 187 12.02 18.14 -22.12
CA PHE A 187 12.60 17.54 -23.33
C PHE A 187 11.88 18.02 -24.59
N ILE A 188 10.61 18.42 -24.44
CA ILE A 188 9.81 19.05 -25.48
C ILE A 188 9.05 20.26 -24.90
N ALA A 189 8.74 21.23 -25.75
CA ALA A 189 7.72 22.24 -25.49
C ALA A 189 6.46 21.90 -26.26
N MET A 190 5.32 21.84 -25.57
CA MET A 190 4.01 21.69 -26.21
C MET A 190 3.48 23.05 -26.67
N GLU A 191 2.80 23.08 -27.82
CA GLU A 191 2.12 24.28 -28.29
C GLU A 191 0.78 24.43 -27.53
N PRO A 192 0.60 25.45 -26.66
CA PRO A 192 -0.53 25.54 -25.74
C PRO A 192 -1.90 25.70 -26.43
N GLU A 193 -1.93 26.16 -27.68
CA GLU A 193 -3.17 26.38 -28.43
C GLU A 193 -3.57 25.19 -29.35
N VAL A 194 -2.73 24.15 -29.43
CA VAL A 194 -2.95 22.99 -30.30
C VAL A 194 -3.41 21.78 -29.47
N ASP A 195 -4.50 21.14 -29.88
CA ASP A 195 -4.99 19.91 -29.25
C ASP A 195 -3.99 18.75 -29.47
N PRO A 196 -3.45 18.12 -28.41
CA PRO A 196 -2.51 17.02 -28.55
C PRO A 196 -3.17 15.67 -28.92
N ALA A 197 -4.50 15.55 -28.90
CA ALA A 197 -5.18 14.28 -29.15
C ALA A 197 -4.83 13.59 -30.51
N PRO A 198 -4.61 14.31 -31.63
CA PRO A 198 -4.14 13.72 -32.87
C PRO A 198 -2.71 13.15 -32.76
N LEU A 199 -1.81 13.85 -32.06
CA LEU A 199 -0.44 13.38 -31.80
C LEU A 199 -0.46 12.12 -30.93
N VAL A 200 -1.28 12.10 -29.87
CA VAL A 200 -1.48 10.91 -29.01
C VAL A 200 -1.86 9.68 -29.84
N LYS A 201 -2.80 9.81 -30.79
CA LYS A 201 -3.20 8.69 -31.66
C LYS A 201 -2.08 8.20 -32.59
N LYS A 202 -1.21 9.10 -33.04
CA LYS A 202 -0.03 8.73 -33.86
C LYS A 202 1.04 8.04 -33.01
N LEU A 203 1.27 8.54 -31.80
CA LEU A 203 2.19 7.96 -30.83
C LEU A 203 1.77 6.54 -30.42
N VAL A 204 0.48 6.27 -30.24
CA VAL A 204 -0.04 4.90 -30.03
C VAL A 204 0.48 3.93 -31.09
N LYS A 205 0.46 4.35 -32.36
CA LYS A 205 0.91 3.52 -33.47
C LYS A 205 2.43 3.35 -33.46
N ALA A 206 3.18 4.43 -33.22
CA ALA A 206 4.65 4.38 -33.16
C ALA A 206 5.15 3.51 -32.00
N LEU A 207 4.56 3.65 -30.81
CA LEU A 207 4.90 2.85 -29.63
C LEU A 207 4.58 1.36 -29.78
N SER A 208 3.64 0.99 -30.67
CA SER A 208 3.32 -0.41 -30.95
C SER A 208 4.38 -1.16 -31.79
N VAL A 209 5.40 -0.46 -32.30
CA VAL A 209 6.48 -1.05 -33.11
C VAL A 209 7.39 -1.90 -32.22
N ARG A 210 7.60 -3.16 -32.60
CA ARG A 210 8.36 -4.13 -31.78
C ARG A 210 9.87 -3.89 -31.79
N ALA A 211 10.44 -3.43 -32.89
CA ALA A 211 11.87 -3.18 -33.01
C ALA A 211 12.19 -1.85 -32.33
N GLU A 212 13.06 -1.87 -31.31
CA GLU A 212 13.34 -0.72 -30.43
C GLU A 212 13.88 0.49 -31.21
N GLU A 213 14.90 0.27 -32.04
CA GLU A 213 15.51 1.31 -32.88
C GLU A 213 14.45 1.96 -33.80
N GLN A 214 13.63 1.14 -34.45
CA GLN A 214 12.57 1.61 -35.35
C GLN A 214 11.43 2.33 -34.60
N ARG A 215 11.17 1.95 -33.35
CA ARG A 215 10.19 2.61 -32.48
C ARG A 215 10.68 4.00 -32.07
N ARG A 216 11.92 4.11 -31.62
CA ARG A 216 12.55 5.39 -31.27
C ARG A 216 12.53 6.35 -32.45
N GLU A 217 13.01 5.91 -33.61
CA GLU A 217 12.99 6.71 -34.84
C GLU A 217 11.58 7.24 -35.17
N GLN A 218 10.56 6.39 -35.07
CA GLN A 218 9.19 6.81 -35.37
C GLN A 218 8.59 7.77 -34.34
N VAL A 219 8.90 7.59 -33.06
CA VAL A 219 8.42 8.49 -32.00
C VAL A 219 9.13 9.84 -32.09
N ILE A 220 10.45 9.86 -32.25
CA ILE A 220 11.23 11.09 -32.40
C ILE A 220 10.77 11.86 -33.64
N ALA A 221 10.63 11.18 -34.79
CA ALA A 221 10.13 11.81 -36.01
C ALA A 221 8.72 12.42 -35.85
N LEU A 222 7.85 11.81 -35.02
CA LEU A 222 6.54 12.40 -34.70
C LEU A 222 6.68 13.64 -33.82
N LEU A 223 7.54 13.62 -32.79
CA LEU A 223 7.77 14.78 -31.94
C LEU A 223 8.36 15.96 -32.71
N GLU A 224 9.19 15.71 -33.72
CA GLU A 224 9.80 16.76 -34.54
C GLU A 224 8.88 17.32 -35.64
N SER A 225 7.86 16.56 -36.06
CA SER A 225 7.05 16.90 -37.25
C SER A 225 5.63 17.33 -36.94
N GLU A 226 5.14 17.11 -35.72
CA GLU A 226 3.76 17.41 -35.35
C GLU A 226 3.63 18.81 -34.75
N ASP A 227 2.70 19.61 -35.29
CA ASP A 227 2.44 21.00 -34.88
C ASP A 227 2.08 21.18 -33.39
N ALA A 228 1.72 20.09 -32.69
CA ALA A 228 1.45 20.11 -31.26
C ALA A 228 2.72 20.20 -30.40
N VAL A 229 3.89 19.93 -30.98
CA VAL A 229 5.20 20.11 -30.34
C VAL A 229 5.85 21.35 -30.94
N ALA A 230 6.03 22.38 -30.11
CA ALA A 230 6.63 23.64 -30.52
C ALA A 230 8.14 23.51 -30.72
N GLU A 231 8.81 22.73 -29.86
CA GLU A 231 10.25 22.53 -29.92
C GLU A 231 10.66 21.23 -29.20
N VAL A 232 11.73 20.60 -29.68
CA VAL A 232 12.39 19.44 -29.04
C VAL A 232 13.77 19.90 -28.57
N PHE A 233 14.05 19.75 -27.27
CA PHE A 233 15.27 20.24 -26.63
C PHE A 233 16.28 19.12 -26.30
N ALA A 234 15.77 17.92 -26.05
CA ALA A 234 16.58 16.74 -25.75
C ALA A 234 17.17 16.14 -27.02
N ASP A 235 18.32 15.49 -26.91
CA ASP A 235 18.89 14.72 -28.02
C ASP A 235 18.23 13.33 -28.16
N ASP A 236 18.49 12.67 -29.28
CA ASP A 236 17.92 11.35 -29.60
C ASP A 236 18.27 10.27 -28.57
N GLU A 237 19.40 10.41 -27.86
CA GLU A 237 19.84 9.46 -26.84
C GLU A 237 18.99 9.63 -25.57
N GLU A 238 18.81 10.86 -25.10
CA GLU A 238 17.95 11.19 -23.97
C GLU A 238 16.47 10.86 -24.23
N LEU A 239 15.98 11.17 -25.44
CA LEU A 239 14.63 10.80 -25.86
C LEU A 239 14.48 9.28 -25.94
N GLY A 240 15.49 8.59 -26.49
CA GLY A 240 15.50 7.14 -26.62
C GLY A 240 15.32 6.42 -25.28
N VAL A 241 16.03 6.87 -24.24
CA VAL A 241 15.91 6.31 -22.88
C VAL A 241 14.47 6.41 -22.37
N VAL A 242 13.83 7.56 -22.53
CA VAL A 242 12.44 7.74 -22.07
C VAL A 242 11.48 6.94 -22.94
N ILE A 243 11.67 6.88 -24.25
CA ILE A 243 10.79 6.12 -25.15
C ILE A 243 10.78 4.62 -24.80
N ASP A 244 11.93 4.04 -24.46
CA ASP A 244 12.04 2.63 -24.07
C ASP A 244 11.30 2.31 -22.76
N GLU A 245 11.09 3.29 -21.88
CA GLU A 245 10.31 3.12 -20.66
C GLU A 245 8.80 2.90 -20.96
N PHE A 246 8.34 3.27 -22.16
CA PHE A 246 6.91 3.30 -22.55
C PHE A 246 6.51 2.30 -23.64
N GLY A 247 7.46 1.51 -24.15
CA GLY A 247 7.22 0.43 -25.13
C GLY A 247 8.53 -0.15 -25.64
#